data_AF-W1WHM9-F1
#
_entry.id   AF-W1WHM9-F1
#
_cell.length_a   1.000
_cell.length_b   1.000
_cell.length_c   1.000
_cell.angle_alpha   90.00
_cell.angle_beta   90.00
_cell.angle_gamma   90.00
#
_symmetry.space_group_name_H-M   'P 1'
#
loop_
_entity.id
_entity.type
_entity.pdbx_description
1 polymer ?
#
loop_
_entity_poly.entity_id
_entity_poly.type
_entity_poly.pdbx_seq_one_letter_code
_entity_poly.pdbx_strand_id
1 'polypeptide(L)'
;LGELESDSFVYTAPKNNLNASNYKDKGGLKQFAKDLDTFASSMNDFYGRNDEDGKHRMFTYKNLPGHKHRFANDVQISIGDAHSGYPVMNSSFSPNSTTLPTTPLNDWLIWHEVGHNAAETPLTVPGATEVANNVLALYMQDRYLGKMNRVADDITVAPEYLEESNGQAWARGGAGDRLLMYAQLKEWAEKNFDIKTWYPDGNLPEFYSEREGMKGWNLFQLMHRK
;
A
#
# COMPACT_ATOMS: atom_id res chain seq x y z
N LEU A 1 -5.52 0.30 -26.85
CA LEU A 1 -4.84 0.21 -25.54
C LEU A 1 -3.35 0.44 -25.74
N GLY A 2 -2.61 0.69 -24.67
CA GLY A 2 -1.15 0.62 -24.65
C GLY A 2 -0.69 0.14 -23.28
N GLU A 3 0.51 -0.43 -23.24
CA GLU A 3 1.13 -0.96 -22.03
C GLU A 3 2.39 -0.17 -21.71
N LEU A 4 2.59 0.09 -20.43
CA LEU A 4 3.86 0.54 -19.87
C LEU A 4 4.39 -0.56 -18.96
N GLU A 5 5.61 -1.00 -19.22
CA GLU A 5 6.30 -1.97 -18.38
C GLU A 5 7.41 -1.27 -17.60
N SER A 6 7.39 -1.38 -16.27
CA SER A 6 8.45 -0.96 -15.36
C SER A 6 9.20 -2.18 -14.82
N ASP A 7 10.13 -2.00 -13.88
CA ASP A 7 10.85 -3.14 -13.28
C ASP A 7 9.90 -4.06 -12.48
N SER A 8 8.81 -3.50 -11.93
CA SER A 8 7.90 -4.20 -11.02
C SER A 8 6.43 -4.22 -11.45
N PHE A 9 6.04 -3.47 -12.48
CA PHE A 9 4.66 -3.40 -12.98
C PHE A 9 4.55 -3.62 -14.49
N VAL A 10 3.41 -4.17 -14.91
CA VAL A 10 2.83 -4.02 -16.25
C VAL A 10 1.53 -3.24 -16.10
N TYR A 11 1.49 -2.01 -16.62
CA TYR A 11 0.36 -1.10 -16.52
C TYR A 11 -0.32 -0.93 -17.87
N THR A 12 -1.58 -1.36 -17.97
CA THR A 12 -2.40 -1.29 -19.18
C THR A 12 -3.41 -0.16 -19.08
N ALA A 13 -3.49 0.69 -20.10
CA ALA A 13 -4.43 1.80 -20.16
C ALA A 13 -4.84 2.12 -21.61
N PRO A 14 -5.86 2.98 -21.83
CA PRO A 14 -6.08 3.58 -23.14
C PRO A 14 -4.82 4.26 -23.68
N LYS A 15 -4.60 4.12 -24.99
CA LYS A 15 -3.38 4.60 -25.67
C LYS A 15 -3.13 6.10 -25.42
N ASN A 16 -4.20 6.90 -25.36
CA ASN A 16 -4.07 8.34 -25.15
C ASN A 16 -3.59 8.70 -23.73
N ASN A 17 -3.88 7.90 -22.71
CA ASN A 17 -3.37 8.13 -21.35
C ASN A 17 -1.85 8.03 -21.29
N LEU A 18 -1.23 7.26 -22.21
CA LEU A 18 0.23 7.15 -22.29
C LEU A 18 0.92 8.43 -22.78
N ASN A 19 0.16 9.47 -23.19
CA ASN A 19 0.73 10.82 -23.33
C ASN A 19 1.13 11.43 -21.98
N ALA A 20 0.63 10.88 -20.87
CA ALA A 20 0.98 11.20 -19.49
C ALA A 20 1.06 12.71 -19.23
N SER A 21 0.03 13.47 -19.65
CA SER A 21 0.06 14.93 -19.61
C SER A 21 0.22 15.50 -18.20
N ASN A 22 -0.31 14.79 -17.19
CA ASN A 22 -0.13 15.08 -15.76
C ASN A 22 1.27 14.74 -15.19
N TYR A 23 2.14 14.16 -16.02
CA TYR A 23 3.51 13.80 -15.69
C TYR A 23 4.55 14.52 -16.57
N LYS A 24 4.13 15.33 -17.55
CA LYS A 24 5.05 16.00 -18.49
C LYS A 24 6.18 16.75 -17.80
N ASP A 25 5.85 17.55 -16.80
CA ASP A 25 6.82 18.36 -16.06
C ASP A 25 7.62 17.56 -15.02
N LYS A 26 7.26 16.29 -14.82
CA LYS A 26 7.91 15.37 -13.87
C LYS A 26 8.84 14.35 -14.54
N GLY A 27 8.93 14.35 -15.88
CA GLY A 27 9.70 13.36 -16.65
C GLY A 27 8.85 12.33 -17.40
N GLY A 28 7.54 12.58 -17.54
CA GLY A 28 6.62 11.79 -18.36
C GLY A 28 6.45 10.35 -17.89
N LEU A 29 6.25 9.43 -18.84
CA LEU A 29 6.09 7.99 -18.58
C LEU A 29 7.24 7.37 -17.78
N LYS A 30 8.48 7.87 -17.97
CA LYS A 30 9.65 7.36 -17.24
C LYS A 30 9.53 7.63 -15.74
N GLN A 31 9.05 8.82 -15.37
CA GLN A 31 8.81 9.13 -13.95
C GLN A 31 7.63 8.33 -13.40
N PHE A 32 6.55 8.17 -14.17
CA PHE A 32 5.44 7.32 -13.73
C PHE A 32 5.86 5.85 -13.52
N ALA A 33 6.68 5.28 -14.41
CA ALA A 33 7.27 3.95 -14.21
C ALA A 33 8.13 3.89 -12.95
N LYS A 34 8.96 4.91 -12.71
CA LYS A 34 9.76 5.02 -11.48
C LYS A 34 8.90 5.13 -10.22
N ASP A 35 7.78 5.84 -10.28
CA ASP A 35 6.83 5.95 -9.17
C ASP A 35 6.16 4.60 -8.88
N LEU A 36 5.81 3.82 -9.91
CA LEU A 36 5.32 2.44 -9.76
C LEU A 36 6.36 1.55 -9.08
N ASP A 37 7.62 1.61 -9.53
CA ASP A 37 8.72 0.84 -8.92
C ASP A 37 9.03 1.28 -7.49
N THR A 38 8.90 2.58 -7.21
CA THR A 38 9.05 3.13 -5.86
C THR A 38 7.94 2.63 -4.94
N PHE A 39 6.69 2.56 -5.42
CA PHE A 39 5.59 1.95 -4.68
C PHE A 39 5.87 0.49 -4.38
N ALA A 40 6.22 -0.33 -5.38
CA ALA A 40 6.53 -1.74 -5.18
C ALA A 40 7.67 -1.95 -4.17
N SER A 41 8.72 -1.12 -4.24
CA SER A 41 9.82 -1.15 -3.28
C SER A 41 9.34 -0.84 -1.86
N SER A 42 8.51 0.19 -1.68
CA SER A 42 7.99 0.55 -0.35
C SER A 42 6.96 -0.45 0.18
N MET A 43 6.26 -1.17 -0.70
CA MET A 43 5.47 -2.33 -0.28
C MET A 43 6.37 -3.45 0.25
N ASN A 44 7.47 -3.79 -0.44
CA ASN A 44 8.43 -4.76 0.07
C ASN A 44 9.00 -4.33 1.44
N ASP A 45 9.34 -3.04 1.60
CA ASP A 45 9.78 -2.48 2.87
C ASP A 45 8.75 -2.67 3.99
N PHE A 46 7.47 -2.41 3.73
CA PHE A 46 6.38 -2.55 4.70
C PHE A 46 6.25 -4.00 5.19
N TYR A 47 6.37 -4.97 4.28
CA TYR A 47 6.34 -6.40 4.62
C TYR A 47 7.70 -6.94 5.10
N GLY A 48 8.70 -6.08 5.31
CA GLY A 48 10.02 -6.50 5.81
C GLY A 48 10.77 -7.45 4.87
N ARG A 49 10.57 -7.30 3.55
CA ARG A 49 11.14 -8.15 2.49
C ARG A 49 12.22 -7.40 1.73
N ASN A 50 13.45 -7.90 1.76
CA ASN A 50 14.60 -7.28 1.10
C ASN A 50 15.56 -8.30 0.47
N ASP A 51 15.21 -9.60 0.51
CA ASP A 51 16.05 -10.65 -0.03
C ASP A 51 15.64 -10.96 -1.50
N GLU A 52 16.54 -11.58 -2.26
CA GLU A 52 16.25 -12.08 -3.62
C GLU A 52 15.72 -13.53 -3.61
N ASP A 53 15.84 -14.22 -2.48
CA ASP A 53 15.37 -15.59 -2.28
C ASP A 53 14.88 -15.82 -0.83
N GLY A 54 14.44 -17.06 -0.54
CA GLY A 54 14.02 -17.45 0.80
C GLY A 54 12.70 -16.84 1.29
N LYS A 55 12.54 -16.80 2.61
CA LYS A 55 11.27 -16.41 3.28
C LYS A 55 10.95 -14.92 3.17
N HIS A 56 11.97 -14.07 3.10
CA HIS A 56 11.80 -12.62 3.00
C HIS A 56 12.18 -12.09 1.61
N ARG A 57 12.06 -12.95 0.60
CA ARG A 57 12.16 -12.54 -0.80
C ARG A 57 11.18 -11.41 -1.10
N MET A 58 11.63 -10.37 -1.77
CA MET A 58 10.76 -9.32 -2.31
C MET A 58 9.62 -9.91 -3.16
N PHE A 59 8.41 -9.36 -3.05
CA PHE A 59 7.27 -9.81 -3.85
C PHE A 59 7.51 -9.61 -5.34
N THR A 60 8.08 -8.46 -5.68
CA THR A 60 8.45 -8.07 -7.03
C THR A 60 9.75 -7.26 -6.99
N TYR A 61 10.61 -7.48 -7.98
CA TYR A 61 11.81 -6.69 -8.27
C TYR A 61 12.28 -7.01 -9.68
N LYS A 62 13.22 -6.22 -10.21
CA LYS A 62 13.67 -6.28 -11.62
C LYS A 62 14.06 -7.67 -12.15
N ASN A 63 14.60 -8.56 -11.30
CA ASN A 63 15.02 -9.91 -11.72
C ASN A 63 13.92 -10.96 -11.55
N LEU A 64 12.70 -10.59 -11.15
CA LEU A 64 11.51 -11.44 -11.14
C LEU A 64 10.50 -11.02 -12.21
N PRO A 65 10.81 -11.15 -13.50
CA PRO A 65 9.93 -10.67 -14.57
C PRO A 65 8.54 -11.32 -14.55
N GLY A 66 8.43 -12.56 -14.05
CA GLY A 66 7.15 -13.27 -13.91
C GLY A 66 6.26 -12.81 -12.74
N HIS A 67 6.76 -11.96 -11.84
CA HIS A 67 6.05 -11.52 -10.63
C HIS A 67 5.67 -10.03 -10.66
N LYS A 68 5.82 -9.36 -11.81
CA LYS A 68 5.38 -7.97 -11.95
C LYS A 68 3.89 -7.86 -11.62
N HIS A 69 3.53 -6.88 -10.81
CA HIS A 69 2.14 -6.53 -10.61
C HIS A 69 1.53 -6.15 -11.96
N ARG A 70 0.30 -6.61 -12.19
CA ARG A 70 -0.44 -6.24 -13.40
C ARG A 70 -1.57 -5.33 -13.00
N PHE A 71 -1.66 -4.16 -13.63
CA PHE A 71 -2.72 -3.18 -13.38
C PHE A 71 -3.36 -2.81 -14.72
N ALA A 72 -4.68 -2.92 -14.82
CA ALA A 72 -5.42 -2.67 -16.05
C ALA A 72 -6.55 -1.67 -15.81
N ASN A 73 -6.50 -0.55 -16.54
CA ASN A 73 -7.66 0.31 -16.69
C ASN A 73 -8.47 -0.15 -17.90
N ASP A 74 -9.69 -0.60 -17.67
CA ASP A 74 -10.58 -1.10 -18.72
C ASP A 74 -12.02 -0.62 -18.48
N VAL A 75 -12.81 -0.49 -19.56
CA VAL A 75 -14.24 -0.20 -19.48
C VAL A 75 -15.03 -1.40 -18.97
N GLN A 76 -14.53 -2.61 -19.23
CA GLN A 76 -15.15 -3.85 -18.79
C GLN A 76 -14.21 -4.58 -17.84
N ILE A 77 -14.36 -4.32 -16.55
CA ILE A 77 -13.70 -5.08 -15.49
C ILE A 77 -14.59 -6.22 -15.00
N SER A 78 -14.00 -7.20 -14.30
CA SER A 78 -14.73 -8.42 -13.96
C SER A 78 -15.82 -8.21 -12.89
N ILE A 79 -15.65 -7.22 -12.00
CA ILE A 79 -16.64 -6.84 -10.99
C ILE A 79 -16.40 -5.41 -10.47
N GLY A 80 -17.48 -4.71 -10.10
CA GLY A 80 -17.42 -3.44 -9.37
C GLY A 80 -16.79 -2.28 -10.15
N ASP A 81 -16.13 -1.38 -9.40
CA ASP A 81 -15.41 -0.20 -9.94
C ASP A 81 -13.88 -0.38 -9.93
N ALA A 82 -13.36 -1.14 -8.97
CA ALA A 82 -12.00 -1.66 -8.98
C ALA A 82 -11.96 -2.96 -8.18
N HIS A 83 -11.00 -3.84 -8.50
CA HIS A 83 -10.72 -5.01 -7.68
C HIS A 83 -9.29 -5.53 -7.89
N SER A 84 -8.79 -6.21 -6.86
CA SER A 84 -7.50 -6.87 -6.85
C SER A 84 -7.46 -8.14 -7.69
N GLY A 85 -6.25 -8.64 -7.93
CA GLY A 85 -5.99 -9.79 -8.79
C GLY A 85 -4.73 -9.63 -9.64
N TYR A 86 -4.57 -10.54 -10.59
CA TYR A 86 -3.52 -10.50 -11.61
C TYR A 86 -4.17 -10.55 -13.00
N PRO A 87 -4.69 -9.40 -13.50
CA PRO A 87 -4.42 -8.03 -13.05
C PRO A 87 -5.35 -7.49 -11.96
N VAL A 88 -4.87 -6.46 -11.25
CA VAL A 88 -5.74 -5.44 -10.63
C VAL A 88 -6.49 -4.77 -11.76
N MET A 89 -7.82 -4.69 -11.66
CA MET A 89 -8.67 -4.06 -12.68
C MET A 89 -9.32 -2.81 -12.11
N ASN A 90 -9.34 -1.73 -12.88
CA ASN A 90 -9.92 -0.44 -12.52
C ASN A 90 -10.81 0.06 -13.66
N SER A 91 -12.04 0.46 -13.35
CA SER A 91 -13.02 0.97 -14.32
C SER A 91 -12.71 2.38 -14.84
N SER A 92 -11.62 3.01 -14.34
CA SER A 92 -11.13 4.33 -14.74
C SER A 92 -10.61 4.36 -16.18
N PHE A 93 -11.51 4.17 -17.14
CA PHE A 93 -11.23 4.08 -18.56
C PHE A 93 -11.70 5.34 -19.28
N SER A 94 -10.75 6.18 -19.69
CA SER A 94 -11.04 7.40 -20.44
C SER A 94 -10.20 7.47 -21.72
N PRO A 95 -10.71 6.97 -22.86
CA PRO A 95 -9.91 6.82 -24.08
C PRO A 95 -9.53 8.13 -24.73
N ASN A 96 -10.20 9.24 -24.41
CA ASN A 96 -9.90 10.58 -24.92
C ASN A 96 -8.99 11.38 -23.97
N SER A 97 -8.78 10.92 -22.73
CA SER A 97 -7.90 11.60 -21.80
C SER A 97 -6.43 11.40 -22.16
N THR A 98 -5.63 12.42 -21.90
CA THR A 98 -4.17 12.37 -22.02
C THR A 98 -3.46 12.18 -20.68
N THR A 99 -4.21 12.18 -19.57
CA THR A 99 -3.66 11.98 -18.21
C THR A 99 -3.64 10.51 -17.87
N LEU A 100 -2.68 10.08 -17.05
CA LEU A 100 -2.76 8.78 -16.38
C LEU A 100 -3.77 8.89 -15.22
N PRO A 101 -4.72 7.95 -15.08
CA PRO A 101 -5.75 8.02 -14.04
C PRO A 101 -5.21 7.66 -12.64
N THR A 102 -4.02 7.07 -12.57
CA THR A 102 -3.36 6.65 -11.32
C THR A 102 -2.20 7.56 -10.98
N THR A 103 -1.97 7.82 -9.70
CA THR A 103 -0.76 8.47 -9.19
C THR A 103 -0.06 7.55 -8.18
N PRO A 104 0.95 6.75 -8.54
CA PRO A 104 1.38 5.60 -7.73
C PRO A 104 1.84 5.92 -6.30
N LEU A 105 2.27 7.15 -6.04
CA LEU A 105 2.71 7.63 -4.73
C LEU A 105 1.72 8.59 -4.05
N ASN A 106 0.49 8.73 -4.57
CA ASN A 106 -0.58 9.54 -3.97
C ASN A 106 -1.97 9.06 -4.41
N ASP A 107 -2.23 7.75 -4.37
CA ASP A 107 -3.48 7.18 -4.86
C ASP A 107 -3.89 5.98 -4.01
N TRP A 108 -5.00 6.15 -3.30
CA TRP A 108 -5.54 5.12 -2.42
C TRP A 108 -5.90 3.84 -3.17
N LEU A 109 -6.42 3.94 -4.39
CA LEU A 109 -6.93 2.79 -5.14
C LEU A 109 -5.82 1.81 -5.44
N ILE A 110 -4.70 2.26 -6.02
CA ILE A 110 -3.59 1.35 -6.33
C ILE A 110 -2.99 0.75 -5.05
N TRP A 111 -2.90 1.50 -3.96
CA TRP A 111 -2.40 0.98 -2.69
C TRP A 111 -3.32 -0.07 -2.09
N HIS A 112 -4.63 0.15 -2.13
CA HIS A 112 -5.67 -0.75 -1.64
C HIS A 112 -5.69 -2.06 -2.43
N GLU A 113 -5.72 -1.98 -3.77
CA GLU A 113 -5.88 -3.15 -4.63
C GLU A 113 -4.61 -3.99 -4.74
N VAL A 114 -3.44 -3.35 -4.81
CA VAL A 114 -2.17 -4.09 -4.74
C VAL A 114 -1.93 -4.59 -3.31
N GLY A 115 -2.42 -3.88 -2.30
CA GLY A 115 -2.41 -4.33 -0.90
C GLY A 115 -3.14 -5.64 -0.70
N HIS A 116 -4.25 -5.90 -1.40
CA HIS A 116 -4.92 -7.21 -1.36
C HIS A 116 -4.03 -8.33 -1.90
N ASN A 117 -3.27 -8.07 -2.96
CA ASN A 117 -2.35 -9.07 -3.54
C ASN A 117 -1.18 -9.40 -2.61
N ALA A 118 -0.82 -8.50 -1.68
CA ALA A 118 0.32 -8.64 -0.78
C ALA A 118 -0.06 -8.92 0.68
N ALA A 119 -1.34 -8.82 1.03
CA ALA A 119 -1.81 -9.01 2.40
C ALA A 119 -1.41 -10.39 2.94
N GLU A 120 -0.65 -10.38 4.03
CA GLU A 120 -0.18 -11.59 4.71
C GLU A 120 -0.37 -11.49 6.23
N THR A 121 -0.08 -12.59 6.92
CA THR A 121 -0.05 -12.62 8.40
C THR A 121 1.03 -11.67 8.93
N PRO A 122 0.87 -11.10 10.14
CA PRO A 122 -0.21 -11.38 11.10
C PRO A 122 -1.44 -10.46 10.97
N LEU A 123 -1.49 -9.57 9.98
CA LEU A 123 -2.57 -8.58 9.86
C LEU A 123 -3.90 -9.21 9.40
N THR A 124 -3.85 -10.39 8.79
CA THR A 124 -5.03 -11.08 8.28
C THR A 124 -5.75 -11.87 9.38
N VAL A 125 -6.52 -11.16 10.22
CA VAL A 125 -7.40 -11.75 11.25
C VAL A 125 -8.86 -11.84 10.76
N PRO A 126 -9.75 -12.64 11.39
CA PRO A 126 -11.15 -12.72 10.98
C PRO A 126 -11.83 -11.35 10.91
N GLY A 127 -12.44 -11.03 9.77
CA GLY A 127 -13.07 -9.73 9.51
C GLY A 127 -12.12 -8.63 8.99
N ALA A 128 -10.84 -8.94 8.76
CA ALA A 128 -9.83 -7.99 8.28
C ALA A 128 -9.60 -8.00 6.76
N THR A 129 -10.42 -8.70 5.95
CA THR A 129 -10.18 -8.82 4.49
C THR A 129 -10.01 -7.45 3.80
N GLU A 130 -10.85 -6.48 4.16
CA GLU A 130 -10.81 -5.09 3.67
C GLU A 130 -10.05 -4.13 4.61
N VAL A 131 -9.26 -4.69 5.53
CA VAL A 131 -8.55 -3.92 6.56
C VAL A 131 -7.05 -4.17 6.46
N ALA A 132 -6.64 -5.44 6.37
CA ALA A 132 -5.23 -5.84 6.32
C ALA A 132 -4.51 -5.23 5.11
N ASN A 133 -5.16 -5.21 3.95
CA ASN A 133 -4.65 -4.53 2.74
C ASN A 133 -4.53 -3.02 2.94
N ASN A 134 -5.48 -2.41 3.66
CA ASN A 134 -5.49 -0.98 3.92
C ASN A 134 -4.40 -0.52 4.88
N VAL A 135 -3.76 -1.41 5.64
CA VAL A 135 -2.59 -1.06 6.46
C VAL A 135 -1.41 -0.66 5.58
N LEU A 136 -1.18 -1.35 4.45
CA LEU A 136 -0.21 -0.91 3.44
C LEU A 136 -0.60 0.47 2.88
N ALA A 137 -1.88 0.69 2.57
CA ALA A 137 -2.34 1.98 2.05
C ALA A 137 -2.14 3.13 3.06
N LEU A 138 -2.34 2.88 4.36
CA LEU A 138 -1.98 3.83 5.42
C LEU A 138 -0.48 4.08 5.49
N TYR A 139 0.34 3.04 5.40
CA TYR A 139 1.80 3.18 5.35
C TYR A 139 2.23 4.07 4.19
N MET A 140 1.65 3.88 3.01
CA MET A 140 1.92 4.70 1.84
C MET A 140 1.48 6.17 2.03
N GLN A 141 0.29 6.40 2.59
CA GLN A 141 -0.17 7.74 2.94
C GLN A 141 0.81 8.45 3.88
N ASP A 142 1.21 7.79 4.95
CA ASP A 142 2.10 8.37 5.93
C ASP A 142 3.51 8.61 5.35
N ARG A 143 4.02 7.65 4.58
CA ARG A 143 5.34 7.71 3.97
C ARG A 143 5.50 8.87 2.99
N TYR A 144 4.50 9.07 2.12
CA TYR A 144 4.58 10.02 1.00
C TYR A 144 3.81 11.32 1.22
N LEU A 145 2.75 11.30 2.04
CA LEU A 145 1.91 12.48 2.32
C LEU A 145 2.15 13.04 3.72
N GLY A 146 2.90 12.33 4.57
CA GLY A 146 3.21 12.73 5.94
C GLY A 146 2.03 12.67 6.90
N LYS A 147 0.93 12.02 6.50
CA LYS A 147 -0.28 11.84 7.31
C LYS A 147 -1.14 10.70 6.82
N MET A 148 -1.75 9.98 7.76
CA MET A 148 -2.76 8.93 7.50
C MET A 148 -4.15 9.53 7.25
N ASN A 149 -4.31 10.25 6.12
CA ASN A 149 -5.55 10.96 5.77
C ASN A 149 -6.82 10.11 5.87
N ARG A 150 -6.75 8.82 5.53
CA ARG A 150 -7.92 7.94 5.49
C ARG A 150 -8.64 7.83 6.83
N VAL A 151 -7.89 7.96 7.93
CA VAL A 151 -8.37 7.74 9.30
C VAL A 151 -8.42 9.03 10.12
N ALA A 152 -8.08 10.17 9.52
CA ALA A 152 -7.90 11.43 10.24
C ALA A 152 -9.20 11.98 10.84
N ASP A 153 -10.32 11.79 10.16
CA ASP A 153 -11.64 12.21 10.66
C ASP A 153 -12.23 11.14 11.57
N ASP A 154 -12.21 9.88 11.12
CA ASP A 154 -12.78 8.73 11.83
C ASP A 154 -12.17 8.53 13.23
N ILE A 155 -10.89 8.85 13.43
CA ILE A 155 -10.25 8.71 14.76
C ILE A 155 -10.86 9.64 15.81
N THR A 156 -11.46 10.78 15.40
CA THR A 156 -12.00 11.77 16.33
C THR A 156 -13.26 11.29 17.05
N VAL A 157 -13.98 10.35 16.45
CA VAL A 157 -15.21 9.74 17.00
C VAL A 157 -14.98 8.33 17.56
N ALA A 158 -13.73 7.85 17.55
CA ALA A 158 -13.39 6.52 18.04
C ALA A 158 -13.82 6.26 19.50
N PRO A 159 -13.72 7.20 20.46
CA PRO A 159 -14.18 6.97 21.82
C PRO A 159 -15.69 6.67 21.91
N GLU A 160 -16.51 7.47 21.21
CA GLU A 160 -17.97 7.28 21.16
C GLU A 160 -18.30 5.91 20.54
N TYR A 161 -17.65 5.58 19.42
CA TYR A 161 -17.81 4.28 18.79
C TYR A 161 -17.46 3.10 19.71
N LEU A 162 -16.38 3.21 20.50
CA LEU A 162 -15.98 2.18 21.46
C LEU A 162 -17.00 2.00 22.58
N GLU A 163 -17.56 3.10 23.11
CA GLU A 163 -18.62 3.09 24.12
C GLU A 163 -19.89 2.42 23.59
N GLU A 164 -20.37 2.84 22.42
CA GLU A 164 -21.57 2.31 21.78
C GLU A 164 -21.44 0.83 21.37
N SER A 165 -20.21 0.41 21.06
CA SER A 165 -19.91 -0.96 20.67
C SER A 165 -20.04 -1.97 21.81
N ASN A 166 -20.09 -1.53 23.08
CA ASN A 166 -20.25 -2.37 24.27
C ASN A 166 -19.27 -3.57 24.28
N GLY A 167 -17.99 -3.30 24.06
CA GLY A 167 -16.92 -4.31 24.03
C GLY A 167 -16.83 -5.15 22.75
N GLN A 168 -17.63 -4.85 21.72
CA GLN A 168 -17.67 -5.60 20.45
C GLN A 168 -17.22 -4.77 19.24
N ALA A 169 -16.35 -3.78 19.45
CA ALA A 169 -15.96 -2.81 18.43
C ALA A 169 -15.38 -3.45 17.16
N TRP A 170 -14.61 -4.54 17.28
CA TRP A 170 -14.11 -5.25 16.10
C TRP A 170 -15.22 -5.94 15.31
N ALA A 171 -16.11 -6.66 16.02
CA ALA A 171 -17.17 -7.44 15.38
C ALA A 171 -18.23 -6.54 14.74
N ARG A 172 -18.53 -5.39 15.36
CA ARG A 172 -19.58 -4.46 14.90
C ARG A 172 -19.11 -3.44 13.86
N GLY A 173 -17.80 -3.23 13.74
CA GLY A 173 -17.23 -2.18 12.91
C GLY A 173 -17.25 -2.47 11.42
N GLY A 174 -17.21 -1.41 10.62
CA GLY A 174 -16.83 -1.48 9.22
C GLY A 174 -15.32 -1.61 9.04
N ALA A 175 -14.88 -1.60 7.78
CA ALA A 175 -13.46 -1.64 7.46
C ALA A 175 -12.70 -0.40 8.00
N GLY A 176 -13.32 0.79 7.95
CA GLY A 176 -12.74 2.03 8.49
C GLY A 176 -12.51 1.95 10.00
N ASP A 177 -13.53 1.55 10.76
CA ASP A 177 -13.45 1.43 12.23
C ASP A 177 -12.35 0.45 12.65
N ARG A 178 -12.25 -0.68 11.96
CA ARG A 178 -11.19 -1.68 12.21
C ARG A 178 -9.81 -1.16 11.83
N LEU A 179 -9.71 -0.35 10.78
CA LEU A 179 -8.45 0.25 10.34
C LEU A 179 -7.89 1.24 11.39
N LEU A 180 -8.77 1.93 12.14
CA LEU A 180 -8.37 2.79 13.26
C LEU A 180 -7.53 2.07 14.30
N MET A 181 -7.79 0.77 14.55
CA MET A 181 -6.99 -0.03 15.48
C MET A 181 -5.52 -0.08 15.04
N TYR A 182 -5.24 -0.33 13.76
CA TYR A 182 -3.88 -0.38 13.23
C TYR A 182 -3.22 1.01 13.21
N ALA A 183 -3.97 2.05 12.86
CA ALA A 183 -3.47 3.43 12.92
C ALA A 183 -3.05 3.82 14.36
N GLN A 184 -3.88 3.51 15.34
CA GLN A 184 -3.57 3.75 16.75
C GLN A 184 -2.38 2.93 17.24
N LEU A 185 -2.28 1.66 16.82
CA LEU A 185 -1.13 0.81 17.14
C LEU A 185 0.18 1.39 16.58
N LYS A 186 0.16 1.92 15.36
CA LYS A 186 1.29 2.64 14.79
C LYS A 186 1.65 3.86 15.61
N GLU A 187 0.68 4.69 15.98
CA GLU A 187 0.93 5.92 16.77
C GLU A 187 1.46 5.60 18.18
N TRP A 188 0.99 4.50 18.78
CA TRP A 188 1.56 3.99 20.01
C TRP A 188 3.01 3.53 19.81
N ALA A 189 3.28 2.77 18.76
CA ALA A 189 4.62 2.25 18.45
C ALA A 189 5.62 3.38 18.19
N GLU A 190 5.22 4.47 17.53
CA GLU A 190 6.07 5.65 17.29
C GLU A 190 6.71 6.20 18.58
N LYS A 191 6.00 6.08 19.72
CA LYS A 191 6.43 6.61 21.01
C LYS A 191 7.01 5.56 21.95
N ASN A 192 6.61 4.30 21.79
CA ASN A 192 6.83 3.25 22.80
C ASN A 192 7.63 2.05 22.29
N PHE A 193 7.84 1.91 20.98
CA PHE A 193 8.52 0.77 20.39
C PHE A 193 9.89 1.17 19.85
N ASP A 194 10.93 0.44 20.26
CA ASP A 194 12.29 0.58 19.75
C ASP A 194 12.73 -0.70 19.06
N ILE A 195 12.86 -0.64 17.73
CA ILE A 195 13.28 -1.77 16.89
C ILE A 195 14.68 -2.28 17.27
N LYS A 196 15.56 -1.44 17.81
CA LYS A 196 16.94 -1.81 18.15
C LYS A 196 16.99 -2.85 19.28
N THR A 197 15.97 -2.89 20.13
CA THR A 197 15.84 -3.93 21.17
C THR A 197 15.69 -5.35 20.60
N TRP A 198 15.27 -5.47 19.33
CA TRP A 198 15.11 -6.73 18.61
C TRP A 198 16.32 -7.09 17.74
N TYR A 199 17.29 -6.18 17.61
CA TYR A 199 18.53 -6.34 16.84
C TYR A 199 19.73 -5.88 17.69
N PRO A 200 20.08 -6.60 18.79
CA PRO A 200 21.09 -6.19 19.74
C PRO A 200 22.51 -6.10 19.13
N ASP A 201 22.76 -6.86 18.06
CA ASP A 201 24.04 -6.85 17.34
C ASP A 201 24.20 -5.65 16.40
N GLY A 202 23.18 -4.80 16.28
CA GLY A 202 23.23 -3.53 15.53
C GLY A 202 22.99 -3.63 14.01
N ASN A 203 22.88 -4.84 13.46
CA ASN A 203 22.60 -5.05 12.04
C ASN A 203 21.10 -4.90 11.75
N LEU A 204 20.64 -3.66 11.61
CA LEU A 204 19.26 -3.34 11.28
C LEU A 204 19.07 -3.27 9.74
N PRO A 205 18.13 -4.04 9.16
CA PRO A 205 17.76 -3.90 7.75
C PRO A 205 17.37 -2.47 7.35
N GLU A 206 17.74 -2.05 6.14
CA GLU A 206 17.57 -0.66 5.66
C GLU A 206 16.11 -0.20 5.56
N PHE A 207 15.15 -1.12 5.48
CA PHE A 207 13.73 -0.77 5.40
C PHE A 207 13.17 -0.24 6.72
N TYR A 208 13.85 -0.46 7.85
CA TYR A 208 13.47 0.13 9.12
C TYR A 208 13.87 1.61 9.14
N SER A 209 12.94 2.46 9.59
CA SER A 209 13.09 3.91 9.53
C SER A 209 13.29 4.53 10.91
N GLU A 210 14.28 5.41 11.02
CA GLU A 210 14.46 6.30 12.19
C GLU A 210 13.77 7.66 12.00
N ARG A 211 13.21 7.93 10.81
CA ARG A 211 12.48 9.17 10.51
C ARG A 211 11.28 9.30 11.44
N GLU A 212 11.13 10.45 12.10
CA GLU A 212 9.94 10.79 12.88
C GLU A 212 8.67 10.64 12.04
N GLY A 213 7.62 10.09 12.65
CA GLY A 213 6.38 9.71 11.98
C GLY A 213 6.45 8.34 11.30
N MET A 214 7.64 7.78 11.05
CA MET A 214 7.80 6.46 10.44
C MET A 214 8.30 5.38 11.38
N LYS A 215 8.82 5.72 12.56
CA LYS A 215 9.38 4.73 13.50
C LYS A 215 8.33 3.73 13.98
N GLY A 216 7.07 4.16 14.12
CA GLY A 216 5.96 3.29 14.52
C GLY A 216 5.68 2.17 13.52
N TRP A 217 5.99 2.37 12.25
CA TRP A 217 5.87 1.33 11.22
C TRP A 217 6.89 0.21 11.39
N ASN A 218 8.00 0.43 12.10
CA ASN A 218 8.99 -0.61 12.38
C ASN A 218 8.38 -1.79 13.15
N LEU A 219 7.32 -1.55 13.95
CA LEU A 219 6.59 -2.63 14.62
C LEU A 219 5.89 -3.55 13.62
N PHE A 220 5.24 -2.99 12.61
CA PHE A 220 4.54 -3.74 11.55
C PHE A 220 5.54 -4.51 10.69
N GLN A 221 6.65 -3.86 10.33
CA GLN A 221 7.73 -4.50 9.58
C GLN A 221 8.35 -5.65 10.38
N LEU A 222 8.53 -5.48 11.71
CA LEU A 222 8.98 -6.56 12.60
C LEU A 222 7.98 -7.73 12.63
N MET A 223 6.68 -7.44 12.73
CA MET A 223 5.62 -8.46 12.72
C MET A 223 5.62 -9.34 11.47
N HIS A 224 5.99 -8.79 10.31
CA HIS A 224 6.15 -9.57 9.09
C HIS A 224 7.50 -10.29 9.03
N ARG A 225 8.54 -9.73 9.66
CA ARG A 225 9.90 -10.27 9.63
C ARG A 225 10.15 -11.43 10.59
N LYS A 226 9.48 -11.48 11.75
CA LYS A 226 9.80 -12.41 12.84
C LYS A 226 8.69 -13.40 13.16
#